data_AF-A0A946ZHZ1-F1
#
_entry.id   AF-A0A946ZHZ1-F1
#
_cell.length_a   1.000
_cell.length_b   1.000
_cell.length_c   1.000
_cell.angle_alpha   90.00
_cell.angle_beta   90.00
_cell.angle_gamma   90.00
#
_symmetry.space_group_name_H-M   'P 1'
#
loop_
_entity.id
_entity.type
_entity.pdbx_description
1 polymer ?
#
loop_
_entity_poly.entity_id
_entity_poly.type
_entity_poly.pdbx_seq_one_letter_code
_entity_poly.pdbx_strand_id
1 'polypeptide(L)' 'MKPTILLLIFSIGISNPGWAQSEKEQIDSYLQKAVTDYNIPSISAGILVDGKIIWTGTAGFSDIEQQIKPTEETLYRI' A
#
# COMPACT_ATOMS: atom_id res chain seq x y z
N MET A 1 -7.57 -46.56 0.36
CA MET A 1 -7.09 -45.23 0.84
C MET A 1 -8.30 -44.32 0.91
N LYS A 2 -8.61 -43.76 2.08
CA LYS A 2 -9.89 -43.07 2.34
C LYS A 2 -9.95 -41.74 1.57
N PRO A 3 -11.05 -41.40 0.87
CA PRO A 3 -11.16 -40.20 0.04
C PRO A 3 -11.06 -38.88 0.82
N THR A 4 -11.13 -38.95 2.16
CA THR A 4 -10.98 -37.83 3.08
C THR A 4 -9.59 -37.19 3.07
N ILE A 5 -8.52 -37.92 2.70
CA ILE A 5 -7.16 -37.38 2.62
C ILE A 5 -6.98 -36.51 1.36
N LEU A 6 -7.68 -36.83 0.27
CA LEU A 6 -7.59 -36.10 -0.99
C LEU A 6 -8.24 -34.70 -0.90
N LEU A 7 -9.29 -34.57 -0.09
CA LEU A 7 -10.01 -33.31 0.12
C LEU A 7 -9.19 -32.26 0.90
N LEU A 8 -8.30 -32.71 1.80
CA LEU A 8 -7.50 -31.82 2.64
C LEU A 8 -6.37 -31.11 1.86
N ILE A 9 -5.86 -31.75 0.81
CA ILE A 9 -4.77 -31.21 -0.03
C ILE A 9 -5.31 -30.16 -1.01
N PHE A 10 -6.57 -30.27 -1.44
CA PHE A 10 -7.21 -29.30 -2.34
C PHE A 10 -7.46 -27.93 -1.67
N SER A 11 -7.62 -27.89 -0.34
CA SER A 11 -7.90 -26.67 0.42
C SER A 11 -6.72 -25.72 0.57
N ILE A 12 -5.49 -26.15 0.24
CA ILE A 12 -4.26 -25.36 0.48
C ILE A 12 -3.94 -24.43 -0.73
N GLY A 13 -4.65 -24.57 -1.86
CA GLY A 13 -4.22 -23.98 -3.14
C GLY A 13 -4.73 -22.58 -3.53
N ILE A 14 -5.54 -21.86 -2.73
CA ILE A 14 -6.29 -20.68 -3.23
C ILE A 14 -5.79 -19.33 -2.71
N SER A 15 -4.58 -19.25 -2.12
CA SER A 15 -4.02 -17.96 -1.70
C SER A 15 -2.73 -17.65 -2.44
N ASN A 16 -2.82 -17.16 -3.69
CA ASN A 16 -1.68 -16.62 -4.41
C ASN A 16 -1.56 -15.11 -4.15
N PRO A 17 -0.69 -14.65 -3.23
CA PRO A 17 -0.55 -13.23 -2.90
C PRO A 17 0.13 -12.39 -4.01
N GLY A 18 0.58 -13.02 -5.11
CA GLY A 18 1.40 -12.37 -6.14
C GLY A 18 0.73 -11.22 -6.90
N TRP A 19 -0.60 -11.13 -6.89
CA TRP A 19 -1.33 -10.11 -7.66
C TRP A 19 -1.55 -8.82 -6.86
N ALA A 20 -1.68 -8.92 -5.54
CA ALA A 20 -1.88 -7.75 -4.67
C ALA A 20 -0.60 -6.91 -4.48
N GLN A 21 0.57 -7.48 -4.76
CA GLN A 21 1.85 -6.79 -4.61
C GLN A 21 2.07 -5.76 -5.74
N SER A 22 1.69 -6.10 -6.98
CA SER A 22 1.92 -5.23 -8.15
C SER A 22 1.05 -3.97 -8.14
N GLU A 23 -0.17 -4.05 -7.61
CA GLU A 23 -1.09 -2.92 -7.51
C GLU A 23 -0.61 -1.87 -6.49
N LYS A 24 -0.04 -2.33 -5.36
CA LYS A 24 0.54 -1.45 -4.34
C LYS A 24 1.74 -0.68 -4.90
N GLU A 25 2.63 -1.37 -5.61
CA GLU A 25 3.80 -0.76 -6.24
C GLU A 25 3.42 0.32 -7.27
N GLN A 26 2.33 0.13 -8.01
CA GLN A 26 1.82 1.12 -8.95
C GLN A 26 1.32 2.39 -8.25
N ILE A 27 0.56 2.23 -7.17
CA ILE A 27 0.05 3.38 -6.39
C ILE A 27 1.21 4.11 -5.69
N ASP A 28 2.17 3.38 -5.11
CA ASP A 28 3.36 3.97 -4.50
C ASP A 28 4.14 4.81 -5.53
N SER A 29 4.33 4.26 -6.74
CA SER A 29 5.00 4.97 -7.85
C SER A 29 4.21 6.20 -8.29
N TYR A 30 2.88 6.12 -8.32
CA TYR A 30 2.02 7.26 -8.63
C TYR A 30 2.20 8.38 -7.60
N LEU A 31 2.23 8.07 -6.29
CA LEU A 31 2.46 9.09 -5.26
C LEU A 31 3.82 9.76 -5.42
N GLN A 32 4.89 9.00 -5.70
CA GLN A 32 6.22 9.55 -5.95
C GLN A 32 6.22 10.54 -7.14
N LYS A 33 5.51 10.18 -8.22
CA LYS A 33 5.36 11.07 -9.37
C LYS A 33 4.54 12.32 -9.02
N ALA A 34 3.45 12.17 -8.27
CA ALA A 34 2.56 13.26 -7.89
C ALA A 34 3.27 14.35 -7.07
N VAL A 35 4.16 13.97 -6.15
CA VAL A 35 5.01 14.93 -5.40
C VAL A 35 5.78 15.85 -6.36
N THR A 36 6.34 15.27 -7.42
CA THR A 36 7.12 16.00 -8.42
C THR A 36 6.22 16.81 -9.37
N ASP A 37 5.18 16.19 -9.92
CA ASP A 37 4.27 16.81 -10.89
C ASP A 37 3.55 18.04 -10.31
N TYR A 38 3.08 17.92 -9.06
CA TYR A 38 2.37 19.00 -8.38
C TYR A 38 3.29 19.95 -7.62
N ASN A 39 4.61 19.68 -7.60
CA ASN A 39 5.60 20.46 -6.87
C ASN A 39 5.21 20.70 -5.40
N ILE A 40 4.83 19.62 -4.71
CA ILE A 40 4.46 19.63 -3.29
C ILE A 40 5.53 18.93 -2.46
N PRO A 41 5.73 19.31 -1.19
CA PRO A 41 6.76 18.71 -0.33
C PRO A 41 6.51 17.23 -0.06
N SER A 42 5.25 16.87 0.19
CA SER A 42 4.84 15.54 0.62
C SER A 42 3.38 15.29 0.34
N ILE A 43 3.01 14.02 0.23
CA ILE A 43 1.64 13.54 0.14
C ILE A 43 1.48 12.29 0.99
N SER A 44 0.33 12.15 1.64
CA SER A 44 -0.11 10.91 2.28
C SER A 44 -1.49 10.54 1.77
N ALA A 45 -1.73 9.26 1.53
CA ALA A 45 -3.01 8.75 1.03
C ALA A 45 -3.34 7.40 1.67
N GLY A 46 -4.64 7.07 1.70
CA GLY A 46 -5.14 5.79 2.15
C GLY A 46 -6.34 5.34 1.33
N ILE A 47 -6.48 4.03 1.13
CA ILE A 47 -7.60 3.43 0.40
C ILE A 47 -8.46 2.65 1.40
N LEU A 48 -9.73 3.03 1.45
CA LEU A 48 -10.76 2.42 2.28
C LEU A 48 -11.71 1.60 1.39
N VAL A 49 -11.83 0.30 1.67
CA VAL A 49 -12.78 -0.61 1.00
C VAL A 49 -13.57 -1.34 2.07
N ASP A 50 -14.90 -1.31 1.94
CA ASP A 50 -15.84 -1.96 2.88
C ASP A 50 -15.58 -1.60 4.35
N GLY A 51 -15.27 -0.32 4.61
CA GLY A 51 -14.99 0.19 5.96
C GLY A 51 -13.65 -0.25 6.55
N LYS A 52 -12.78 -0.90 5.76
CA LYS A 52 -11.42 -1.30 6.17
C LYS A 52 -10.38 -0.60 5.32
N ILE A 53 -9.33 -0.10 5.97
CA ILE A 53 -8.17 0.44 5.27
C ILE A 53 -7.39 -0.76 4.70
N ILE A 54 -7.26 -0.81 3.38
CA ILE A 54 -6.54 -1.89 2.68
C ILE A 54 -5.14 -1.47 2.24
N TRP A 55 -4.87 -0.16 2.23
CA TRP A 55 -3.57 0.42 1.88
C TRP A 55 -3.44 1.83 2.45
N THR A 56 -2.21 2.17 2.84
CA THR A 56 -1.73 3.49 3.23
C THR A 56 -0.40 3.71 2.53
N GLY A 57 -0.13 4.95 2.13
CA GLY A 57 1.13 5.29 1.50
C GLY A 57 1.47 6.75 1.64
N THR A 58 2.76 7.04 1.57
CA THR A 58 3.31 8.40 1.68
C THR A 58 4.43 8.58 0.66
N ALA A 59 4.66 9.81 0.22
CA ALA A 59 5.78 10.17 -0.66
C ALA A 59 6.26 11.59 -0.39
N GLY A 60 7.52 11.89 -0.72
CA GLY A 60 8.16 13.18 -0.48
C GLY A 60 8.84 13.27 0.89
N PHE A 61 8.84 14.47 1.47
CA PHE A 61 9.48 14.80 2.74
C PHE A 61 8.56 15.64 3.63
N SER A 62 8.40 15.24 4.89
CA SER A 62 7.74 16.04 5.92
C SER A 62 8.60 17.23 6.36
N ASP A 63 9.91 17.11 6.23
CA ASP A 63 10.89 18.20 6.35
C ASP A 63 11.88 18.11 5.18
N ILE A 64 11.82 19.08 4.26
CA ILE A 64 12.68 19.13 3.07
C ILE A 64 14.15 19.38 3.46
N GLU A 65 14.38 20.23 4.46
CA GLU A 65 15.71 20.70 4.83
C GLU A 65 16.51 19.58 5.51
N GLN A 66 15.84 18.78 6.33
CA GLN A 66 16.41 17.63 7.02
C GLN A 66 16.21 16.31 6.28
N GLN A 67 15.52 16.33 5.14
CA GLN A 67 15.18 15.15 4.34
C GLN A 67 14.44 14.07 5.16
N ILE A 68 13.54 14.49 6.06
CA ILE A 68 12.76 13.57 6.87
C ILE A 68 11.59 13.08 6.03
N LYS A 69 11.48 11.75 5.90
CA LYS A 69 10.37 11.13 5.19
C LYS A 69 9.07 11.24 5.99
N PRO A 70 7.93 11.45 5.33
CA PRO A 70 6.63 11.32 5.98
C PRO A 70 6.39 9.89 6.45
N THR A 71 5.53 9.76 7.45
CA THR A 71 5.04 8.51 8.04
C THR A 71 3.52 8.53 8.09
N GLU A 72 2.89 7.41 8.47
CA GLU A 72 1.44 7.35 8.69
C GLU A 72 0.94 8.30 9.80
N GLU A 73 1.84 8.71 10.69
CA GLU A 73 1.56 9.63 11.79
C GLU A 73 1.85 11.10 11.45
N THR A 74 2.41 11.37 10.27
CA THR A 74 2.71 12.74 9.84
C THR A 74 1.41 13.53 9.68
N LEU A 75 1.29 14.61 10.44
CA LEU A 75 0.14 15.49 10.41
C LEU A 75 0.34 16.62 9.41
N TYR A 76 -0.67 16.86 8.59
CA TYR A 76 -0.75 18.03 7.71
C TYR A 76 -1.78 19.01 8.26
N ARG A 77 -1.53 20.30 8.05
CA ARG A 77 -2.53 21.33 8.34
C ARG A 77 -3.60 21.29 7.24
N ILE A 78 -4.85 21.14 7.63
CA ILE A 78 -6.04 21.15 6.75
C ILE A 78 -6.84 22.44 6.92
#